data_AF-A0A8D2JHI8-F1
#
_entry.id   AF-A0A8D2JHI8-F1
#
_cell.length_a   1.000
_cell.length_b   1.000
_cell.length_c   1.000
_cell.angle_alpha   90.00
_cell.angle_beta   90.00
_cell.angle_gamma   90.00
#
_symmetry.space_group_name_H-M   'P 1'
#
loop_
_entity.id
_entity.type
_entity.pdbx_description
1 polymer ?
#
loop_
_entity_poly.entity_id
_entity_poly.type
_entity_poly.pdbx_seq_one_letter_code
_entity_poly.pdbx_strand_id
1 'polypeptide(L)'
;MTIAVSLFLLLRKVLIDLYSQFYTEDDFCHYNMFNHYFFAGKGAYDVCQKFLQQDKGKDVIMVADPPFGGLVEALAFSFKKLIAMWRQTGEADLASKTLPILWIFPYFFESRILEFFPNFCMLDYQVDYDNHALYKHGKTGRKQSPVRIFTNLAPHLIVLPAEEGYRFCALCQRYVSLNNQHCEICNSCTSKDGRQWIHCNLCKKCVKSSWIHCSICDHCALPSHSCKNADVGCFICGARDHKRSACPNMLGKKREKIHHIAQTVMLILASV
;
A
#
# COMPACT_ATOMS: atom_id res chain seq x y z
N MET A 1 -14.70 3.17 26.86
CA MET A 1 -13.48 3.88 26.39
C MET A 1 -13.80 4.36 24.98
N THR A 2 -14.33 5.58 24.90
CA THR A 2 -14.87 6.15 23.68
C THR A 2 -13.69 6.50 22.78
N ILE A 3 -13.41 5.68 21.76
CA ILE A 3 -12.49 6.07 20.70
C ILE A 3 -13.23 7.17 19.94
N ALA A 4 -12.95 8.42 20.31
CA ALA A 4 -13.29 9.55 19.47
C ALA A 4 -12.43 9.39 18.21
N VAL A 5 -12.98 8.74 17.19
CA VAL A 5 -12.37 8.72 15.87
C VAL A 5 -12.57 10.13 15.33
N SER A 6 -11.64 11.03 15.61
CA SER A 6 -11.50 12.28 14.85
C SER A 6 -11.01 11.87 13.46
N LEU A 7 -11.95 11.40 12.65
CA LEU A 7 -11.80 11.11 11.24
C LEU A 7 -11.79 12.43 10.48
N PHE A 8 -11.08 12.43 9.35
CA PHE A 8 -11.03 13.43 8.26
C PHE A 8 -9.73 14.23 8.17
N LEU A 9 -8.73 13.60 7.56
CA LEU A 9 -7.92 14.28 6.54
C LEU A 9 -8.47 13.85 5.18
N LEU A 10 -9.41 14.62 4.63
CA LEU A 10 -9.92 14.42 3.26
C LEU A 10 -8.88 14.87 2.23
N LEU A 11 -7.76 14.16 2.12
CA LEU A 11 -6.78 14.42 1.07
C LEU A 11 -7.18 13.64 -0.19
N ARG A 12 -8.32 13.97 -0.81
CA ARG A 12 -8.69 13.39 -2.12
C ARG A 12 -8.09 14.22 -3.25
N LYS A 13 -7.41 13.57 -4.19
CA LYS A 13 -7.06 14.22 -5.47
C LYS A 13 -8.24 14.06 -6.44
N VAL A 14 -8.67 15.21 -6.97
CA VAL A 14 -9.63 15.42 -8.07
C VAL A 14 -11.12 15.36 -7.68
N LEU A 15 -11.55 16.37 -6.93
CA LEU A 15 -12.76 17.18 -7.19
C LEU A 15 -12.68 18.41 -6.27
N ILE A 16 -11.60 19.17 -6.41
CA ILE A 16 -11.05 19.95 -5.30
C ILE A 16 -11.71 21.34 -5.14
N ASP A 17 -12.42 21.83 -6.15
CA ASP A 17 -13.16 23.09 -6.04
C ASP A 17 -14.57 22.93 -5.45
N LEU A 18 -15.17 21.73 -5.50
CA LEU A 18 -16.55 21.55 -5.04
C LEU A 18 -16.65 21.26 -3.53
N TYR A 19 -15.57 20.81 -2.88
CA TYR A 19 -15.59 20.50 -1.44
C TYR A 19 -15.21 21.71 -0.58
N SER A 20 -14.39 22.64 -1.08
CA SER A 20 -14.02 23.86 -0.34
C SER A 20 -15.22 24.75 0.00
N GLN A 21 -16.30 24.68 -0.77
CA GLN A 21 -17.56 25.38 -0.47
C GLN A 21 -18.41 24.73 0.64
N PHE A 22 -18.12 23.47 1.03
CA PHE A 22 -18.89 22.74 2.04
C PHE A 22 -18.17 22.64 3.40
N TYR A 23 -16.88 22.96 3.46
CA TYR A 23 -16.05 22.80 4.65
C TYR A 23 -15.31 24.08 4.99
N THR A 24 -15.05 24.28 6.27
CA THR A 24 -14.24 25.41 6.75
C THR A 24 -12.75 25.14 6.50
N GLU A 25 -11.91 26.19 6.61
CA GLU A 25 -10.46 26.06 6.48
C GLU A 25 -9.83 25.20 7.58
N ASP A 26 -10.52 25.00 8.71
CA ASP A 26 -10.09 24.11 9.80
C ASP A 26 -10.37 22.63 9.47
N ASP A 27 -11.38 22.35 8.63
CA ASP A 27 -11.82 21.00 8.28
C ASP A 27 -11.24 20.51 6.94
N PHE A 28 -10.71 21.43 6.11
CA PHE A 28 -10.31 21.13 4.75
C PHE A 28 -9.07 21.91 4.28
N CYS A 29 -8.12 21.17 3.70
CA CYS A 29 -6.99 21.74 2.96
C CYS A 29 -7.02 21.30 1.49
N HIS A 30 -7.00 22.26 0.57
CA HIS A 30 -6.70 21.97 -0.83
C HIS A 30 -5.23 21.52 -0.92
N TYR A 31 -5.03 20.21 -1.13
CA TYR A 31 -3.73 19.56 -1.07
C TYR A 31 -3.52 18.54 -2.20
N ASN A 32 -2.32 18.53 -2.79
CA ASN A 32 -1.92 17.55 -3.78
C ASN A 32 -1.03 16.47 -3.16
N MET A 33 -1.57 15.25 -3.08
CA MET A 33 -0.90 14.09 -2.48
C MET A 33 0.31 13.56 -3.27
N PHE A 34 0.56 14.01 -4.50
CA PHE A 34 1.71 13.52 -5.29
C PHE A 34 2.99 14.31 -5.04
N ASN A 35 2.87 15.56 -4.60
CA ASN A 35 4.02 16.45 -4.43
C ASN A 35 3.99 17.19 -3.08
N HIS A 36 3.10 16.80 -2.17
CA HIS A 36 2.95 17.42 -0.85
C HIS A 36 2.74 18.95 -0.93
N TYR A 37 1.86 19.39 -1.84
CA TYR A 37 1.63 20.82 -2.08
C TYR A 37 0.29 21.29 -1.50
N PHE A 38 0.32 22.37 -0.71
CA PHE A 38 -0.85 23.05 -0.15
C PHE A 38 -1.17 24.29 -1.00
N PHE A 39 -2.35 24.34 -1.61
CA PHE A 39 -2.70 25.40 -2.56
C PHE A 39 -2.98 26.75 -1.88
N ALA A 40 -3.45 26.76 -0.64
CA ALA A 40 -3.57 27.96 0.18
C ALA A 40 -2.25 28.32 0.91
N GLY A 41 -1.13 27.72 0.49
CA GLY A 41 0.21 28.07 0.98
C GLY A 41 0.44 27.74 2.46
N LYS A 42 1.18 28.62 3.15
CA LYS A 42 1.67 28.40 4.51
C LYS A 42 0.56 28.29 5.55
N GLY A 43 -0.55 29.02 5.38
CA GLY A 43 -1.70 28.95 6.30
C GLY A 43 -2.28 27.54 6.39
N ALA A 44 -2.63 26.93 5.26
CA ALA A 44 -3.16 25.57 5.22
C ALA A 44 -2.13 24.50 5.66
N TYR A 45 -0.84 24.75 5.40
CA TYR A 45 0.23 23.91 5.95
C TYR A 45 0.24 23.95 7.48
N ASP A 46 0.16 25.14 8.08
CA ASP A 46 0.20 25.32 9.52
C ASP A 46 -1.05 24.76 10.20
N VAL A 47 -2.22 24.87 9.58
CA VAL A 47 -3.46 24.21 10.05
C VAL A 47 -3.27 22.70 10.08
N CYS A 48 -2.81 22.09 8.98
CA CYS A 48 -2.56 20.65 8.93
C CYS A 48 -1.50 20.19 9.94
N GLN A 49 -0.42 20.97 10.10
CA GLN A 49 0.62 20.69 11.08
C GLN A 49 0.07 20.76 12.51
N LYS A 50 -0.68 21.80 12.86
CA LYS A 50 -1.32 21.94 14.18
C LYS A 50 -2.25 20.77 14.47
N PHE A 51 -3.09 20.39 13.51
CA PHE A 51 -3.98 19.22 13.64
C PHE A 51 -3.22 17.94 13.94
N LEU A 52 -2.16 17.64 13.17
CA LEU A 52 -1.36 16.43 13.38
C LEU A 52 -0.62 16.44 14.72
N GLN A 53 -0.29 17.61 15.26
CA GLN A 53 0.45 17.77 16.50
C GLN A 53 -0.46 17.99 17.72
N GLN A 54 -1.76 18.16 17.51
CA GLN A 54 -2.75 18.36 18.55
C GLN A 54 -2.69 17.22 19.56
N ASP A 55 -2.86 17.56 20.86
CA ASP A 55 -2.79 16.60 21.96
C ASP A 55 -1.51 15.73 21.95
N LYS A 56 -0.40 16.33 21.48
CA LYS A 56 0.91 15.68 21.29
C LYS A 56 0.85 14.53 20.28
N GLY A 57 -0.01 14.66 19.27
CA GLY A 57 -0.24 13.65 18.23
C GLY A 57 -0.96 12.40 18.72
N LYS A 58 -1.59 12.45 19.90
CA LYS A 58 -2.44 11.37 20.42
C LYS A 58 -3.74 11.30 19.61
N ASP A 59 -4.29 10.09 19.49
CA ASP A 59 -5.59 9.83 18.87
C ASP A 59 -5.72 10.28 17.40
N VAL A 60 -4.60 10.46 16.70
CA VAL A 60 -4.55 10.75 15.26
C VAL A 60 -4.33 9.47 14.46
N ILE A 61 -5.16 9.26 13.43
CA ILE A 61 -4.97 8.21 12.41
C ILE A 61 -5.09 8.81 11.01
N MET A 62 -4.16 8.49 10.13
CA MET A 62 -4.22 8.93 8.73
C MET A 62 -4.91 7.85 7.90
N VAL A 63 -6.04 8.19 7.28
CA VAL A 63 -6.75 7.32 6.33
C VAL A 63 -6.57 7.89 4.93
N ALA A 64 -6.12 7.08 3.99
CA ALA A 64 -5.86 7.52 2.61
C ALA A 64 -6.38 6.52 1.59
N ASP A 65 -7.16 7.02 0.62
CA ASP A 65 -7.66 6.30 -0.56
C ASP A 65 -7.23 7.05 -1.84
N PRO A 66 -5.94 7.00 -2.21
CA PRO A 66 -5.42 7.73 -3.36
C PRO A 66 -5.78 7.07 -4.70
N PRO A 67 -5.77 7.83 -5.80
CA PRO A 67 -6.04 7.28 -7.13
C PRO A 67 -5.02 6.19 -7.52
N PHE A 68 -5.51 5.01 -7.90
CA PHE A 68 -4.69 3.82 -8.15
C PHE A 68 -3.72 3.94 -9.33
N GLY A 69 -4.03 4.80 -10.30
CA GLY A 69 -3.15 5.11 -11.44
C GLY A 69 -1.92 5.94 -11.08
N GLY A 70 -1.82 6.40 -9.83
CA GLY A 70 -0.69 7.17 -9.33
C GLY A 70 0.60 6.38 -9.13
N LEU A 71 1.75 7.08 -9.17
CA LEU A 71 3.03 6.52 -8.76
C LEU A 71 3.05 6.31 -7.24
N VAL A 72 3.10 5.05 -6.79
CA VAL A 72 3.21 4.65 -5.37
C VAL A 72 4.33 5.40 -4.63
N GLU A 73 5.45 5.64 -5.31
CA GLU A 73 6.60 6.37 -4.77
C GLU A 73 6.27 7.82 -4.41
N ALA A 74 5.51 8.53 -5.26
CA ALA A 74 5.10 9.91 -5.00
C ALA A 74 4.12 10.00 -3.80
N LEU A 75 3.22 9.02 -3.68
CA LEU A 75 2.33 8.90 -2.52
C LEU A 75 3.13 8.63 -1.24
N ALA A 76 4.08 7.68 -1.31
CA ALA A 76 4.95 7.35 -0.18
C ALA A 76 5.81 8.56 0.26
N PHE A 77 6.30 9.36 -0.69
CA PHE A 77 7.01 10.61 -0.39
C PHE A 77 6.14 11.57 0.43
N SER A 78 4.91 11.82 -0.01
CA SER A 78 3.97 12.70 0.69
C SER A 78 3.56 12.17 2.06
N PHE A 79 3.35 10.86 2.19
CA PHE A 79 3.07 10.23 3.49
C PHE A 79 4.25 10.35 4.46
N LYS A 80 5.48 10.19 3.99
CA LYS A 80 6.67 10.42 4.82
C LYS A 80 6.77 11.87 5.29
N LYS A 81 6.38 12.84 4.46
CA LYS A 81 6.30 14.26 4.87
C LYS A 81 5.23 14.46 5.96
N LEU A 82 4.03 13.89 5.81
CA LEU A 82 2.98 13.94 6.82
C LEU A 82 3.42 13.29 8.15
N ILE A 83 4.06 12.12 8.10
CA ILE A 83 4.64 11.46 9.28
C ILE A 83 5.69 12.36 9.95
N ALA A 84 6.56 13.02 9.16
CA ALA A 84 7.56 13.91 9.69
C ALA A 84 6.95 15.15 10.37
N MET A 85 5.86 15.70 9.81
CA MET A 85 5.12 16.79 10.46
C MET A 85 4.52 16.36 11.80
N TRP A 86 3.91 15.17 11.86
CA TRP A 86 3.35 14.59 13.09
C TRP A 86 4.43 14.36 14.17
N ARG A 87 5.65 13.94 13.78
CA ARG A 87 6.76 13.63 14.72
C ARG A 87 7.39 14.83 15.41
N GLN A 88 7.20 16.06 14.93
CA GLN A 88 7.87 17.26 15.46
C GLN A 88 7.37 17.71 16.85
N THR A 89 6.62 16.87 17.56
CA THR A 89 6.01 17.09 18.88
C THR A 89 6.99 17.10 20.08
N GLY A 90 8.31 17.11 19.84
CA GLY A 90 9.32 17.54 20.84
C GLY A 90 9.61 16.61 22.03
N GLU A 91 8.92 15.47 22.19
CA GLU A 91 9.17 14.53 23.29
C GLU A 91 10.01 13.32 22.85
N ALA A 92 11.08 13.04 23.60
CA ALA A 92 11.98 11.89 23.40
C ALA A 92 11.25 10.52 23.47
N ASP A 93 10.08 10.47 24.10
CA ASP A 93 9.27 9.26 24.31
C ASP A 93 8.46 8.85 23.05
N LEU A 94 8.40 9.72 22.04
CA LEU A 94 7.79 9.44 20.72
C LEU A 94 8.75 8.74 19.75
N ALA A 95 10.03 8.56 20.10
CA ALA A 95 10.99 7.86 19.24
C ALA A 95 10.55 6.43 18.88
N SER A 96 9.69 5.82 19.71
CA SER A 96 9.10 4.50 19.49
C SER A 96 7.74 4.52 18.77
N LYS A 97 7.04 5.67 18.73
CA LYS A 97 5.68 5.76 18.20
C LYS A 97 5.70 6.17 16.73
N THR A 98 4.83 5.53 15.95
CA THR A 98 4.62 5.82 14.53
C THR A 98 3.19 6.26 14.32
N LEU A 99 2.95 7.29 13.50
CA LEU A 99 1.61 7.70 13.08
C LEU A 99 0.83 6.48 12.57
N PRO A 100 -0.31 6.11 13.16
CA PRO A 100 -1.20 5.09 12.62
C PRO A 100 -1.70 5.47 11.22
N ILE A 101 -1.61 4.54 10.28
CA ILE A 101 -1.99 4.77 8.87
C ILE A 101 -2.90 3.64 8.39
N LEU A 102 -3.99 3.98 7.71
CA LEU A 102 -4.82 3.09 6.89
C LEU A 102 -4.72 3.54 5.43
N TRP A 103 -3.87 2.87 4.65
CA TRP A 103 -3.72 3.12 3.21
C TRP A 103 -4.56 2.12 2.43
N ILE A 104 -5.67 2.59 1.88
CA ILE A 104 -6.58 1.82 1.03
C ILE A 104 -5.99 1.78 -0.38
N PHE A 105 -5.61 0.59 -0.85
CA PHE A 105 -4.95 0.43 -2.15
C PHE A 105 -5.08 -1.01 -2.70
N PRO A 106 -4.88 -1.25 -4.01
CA PRO A 106 -5.00 -2.59 -4.57
C PRO A 106 -3.92 -3.56 -4.06
N TYR A 107 -4.31 -4.80 -3.73
CA TYR A 107 -3.42 -5.80 -3.10
C TYR A 107 -2.17 -6.11 -3.93
N PHE A 108 -2.24 -5.95 -5.26
CA PHE A 108 -1.11 -6.24 -6.16
C PHE A 108 0.01 -5.20 -6.09
N PHE A 109 -0.19 -4.11 -5.36
CA PHE A 109 0.86 -3.12 -5.05
C PHE A 109 1.58 -3.37 -3.72
N GLU A 110 1.20 -4.40 -2.95
CA GLU A 110 1.78 -4.72 -1.64
C GLU A 110 3.32 -4.66 -1.65
N SER A 111 3.96 -5.34 -2.60
CA SER A 111 5.43 -5.37 -2.68
C SER A 111 6.06 -3.98 -2.77
N ARG A 112 5.46 -3.06 -3.56
CA ARG A 112 5.94 -1.68 -3.68
C ARG A 112 5.64 -0.85 -2.44
N ILE A 113 4.49 -1.06 -1.80
CA ILE A 113 4.15 -0.37 -0.54
C ILE A 113 5.16 -0.75 0.55
N LEU A 114 5.47 -2.04 0.69
CA LEU A 114 6.40 -2.56 1.69
C LEU A 114 7.85 -2.13 1.44
N GLU A 115 8.25 -1.82 0.20
CA GLU A 115 9.55 -1.20 -0.09
C GLU A 115 9.69 0.17 0.59
N PHE A 116 8.60 0.94 0.70
CA PHE A 116 8.61 2.27 1.35
C PHE A 116 8.22 2.24 2.83
N PHE A 117 7.36 1.30 3.22
CA PHE A 117 6.85 1.10 4.57
C PHE A 117 6.94 -0.38 4.99
N PRO A 118 8.13 -0.87 5.38
CA PRO A 118 8.35 -2.28 5.70
C PRO A 118 7.57 -2.80 6.90
N ASN A 119 7.12 -1.90 7.78
CA ASN A 119 6.32 -2.21 8.96
C ASN A 119 4.81 -2.29 8.68
N PHE A 120 4.38 -2.11 7.42
CA PHE A 120 2.97 -2.25 7.08
C PHE A 120 2.61 -3.73 6.91
N CYS A 121 1.35 -4.04 7.16
CA CYS A 121 0.72 -5.30 6.82
C CYS A 121 -0.55 -5.05 6.00
N MET A 122 -0.97 -6.03 5.21
CA MET A 122 -2.21 -5.97 4.44
C MET A 122 -3.31 -6.74 5.17
N LEU A 123 -4.41 -6.06 5.49
CA LEU A 123 -5.62 -6.68 6.04
C LEU A 123 -6.37 -7.43 4.93
N ASP A 124 -7.13 -8.46 5.31
CA ASP A 124 -7.88 -9.26 4.34
C ASP A 124 -9.23 -8.62 3.93
N TYR A 125 -9.60 -7.51 4.57
CA TYR A 125 -10.84 -6.79 4.32
C TYR A 125 -10.92 -6.27 2.89
N GLN A 126 -11.96 -6.66 2.17
CA GLN A 126 -12.21 -6.27 0.79
C GLN A 126 -13.00 -4.96 0.80
N VAL A 127 -12.35 -3.86 0.39
CA VAL A 127 -13.01 -2.55 0.33
C VAL A 127 -13.84 -2.47 -0.95
N ASP A 128 -15.17 -2.46 -0.81
CA ASP A 128 -16.11 -2.32 -1.91
C ASP A 128 -16.48 -0.84 -2.18
N TYR A 129 -16.78 -0.53 -3.43
CA TYR A 129 -17.11 0.81 -3.90
C TYR A 129 -18.41 0.78 -4.72
N ASP A 130 -19.35 1.68 -4.43
CA ASP A 130 -20.64 1.76 -5.15
C ASP A 130 -20.49 2.07 -6.65
N ASN A 131 -19.49 2.89 -7.00
CA ASN A 131 -19.46 3.60 -8.28
C ASN A 131 -18.34 3.16 -9.25
N HIS A 132 -17.50 2.20 -8.89
CA HIS A 132 -16.33 1.89 -9.72
C HIS A 132 -16.59 0.74 -10.70
N ALA A 133 -16.69 1.04 -12.01
CA ALA A 133 -17.02 0.07 -13.07
C ALA A 133 -16.12 -1.19 -13.10
N LEU A 134 -14.84 -1.07 -12.68
CA LEU A 134 -13.90 -2.20 -12.60
C LEU A 134 -14.01 -3.04 -11.31
N TYR A 135 -14.75 -2.57 -10.29
CA TYR A 135 -14.76 -3.15 -8.94
C TYR A 135 -16.17 -3.43 -8.39
N LYS A 136 -17.22 -3.37 -9.22
CA LYS A 136 -18.58 -3.76 -8.82
C LYS A 136 -18.70 -5.27 -8.62
N HIS A 137 -19.36 -5.67 -7.53
CA HIS A 137 -20.04 -6.94 -7.41
C HIS A 137 -21.28 -6.93 -8.35
N GLY A 138 -21.25 -7.69 -9.46
CA GLY A 138 -22.38 -7.75 -10.42
C GLY A 138 -22.17 -8.74 -11.57
N LYS A 139 -23.22 -9.00 -12.37
CA LYS A 139 -23.30 -10.05 -13.41
C LYS A 139 -22.21 -10.00 -14.50
N THR A 140 -21.51 -8.88 -14.65
CA THR A 140 -20.42 -8.68 -15.65
C THR A 140 -19.10 -8.17 -15.04
N GLY A 141 -19.03 -7.97 -13.71
CA GLY A 141 -17.85 -7.45 -12.99
C GLY A 141 -17.00 -8.54 -12.32
N ARG A 142 -15.83 -8.17 -11.78
CA ARG A 142 -15.07 -9.09 -10.90
C ARG A 142 -15.91 -9.37 -9.66
N LYS A 143 -16.10 -10.65 -9.33
CA LYS A 143 -16.86 -11.10 -8.15
C LYS A 143 -16.32 -10.64 -6.79
N GLN A 144 -15.20 -9.92 -6.71
CA GLN A 144 -14.53 -9.49 -5.47
C GLN A 144 -13.65 -8.26 -5.75
N SER A 145 -13.69 -7.26 -4.87
CA SER A 145 -12.84 -6.07 -4.98
C SER A 145 -11.35 -6.45 -4.82
N PRO A 146 -10.42 -5.87 -5.61
CA PRO A 146 -8.98 -6.05 -5.42
C PRO A 146 -8.38 -5.07 -4.40
N VAL A 147 -9.19 -4.20 -3.79
CA VAL A 147 -8.73 -3.15 -2.89
C VAL A 147 -8.70 -3.66 -1.44
N ARG A 148 -7.58 -3.42 -0.75
CA ARG A 148 -7.33 -3.83 0.64
C ARG A 148 -6.86 -2.62 1.44
N ILE A 149 -6.75 -2.81 2.76
CA ILE A 149 -6.20 -1.82 3.68
C ILE A 149 -4.78 -2.24 4.06
N PHE A 150 -3.81 -1.34 3.87
CA PHE A 150 -2.45 -1.48 4.36
C PHE A 150 -2.26 -0.62 5.61
N THR A 151 -1.66 -1.18 6.66
CA THR A 151 -1.51 -0.47 7.94
C THR A 151 -0.29 -0.89 8.72
N ASN A 152 0.27 0.04 9.51
CA ASN A 152 1.27 -0.25 10.55
C ASN A 152 0.66 -0.63 11.91
N LEU A 153 -0.67 -0.69 12.02
CA LEU A 153 -1.35 -1.20 13.21
C LEU A 153 -1.19 -2.72 13.31
N ALA A 154 -1.17 -3.22 14.54
CA ALA A 154 -1.13 -4.65 14.77
C ALA A 154 -2.46 -5.29 14.28
N PRO A 155 -2.42 -6.28 13.39
CA PRO A 155 -3.63 -6.75 12.70
C PRO A 155 -4.62 -7.50 13.62
N HIS A 156 -4.18 -7.99 14.78
CA HIS A 156 -5.08 -8.60 15.78
C HIS A 156 -5.99 -7.58 16.45
N LEU A 157 -5.64 -6.29 16.43
CA LEU A 157 -6.45 -5.21 17.02
C LEU A 157 -7.60 -4.78 16.10
N ILE A 158 -7.59 -5.21 14.83
CA ILE A 158 -8.59 -4.82 13.84
C ILE A 158 -9.55 -5.98 13.62
N VAL A 159 -10.74 -5.86 14.20
CA VAL A 159 -11.83 -6.83 14.06
C VAL A 159 -12.55 -6.61 12.72
N LEU A 160 -12.72 -7.68 11.95
CA LEU A 160 -13.50 -7.66 10.71
C LEU A 160 -14.88 -8.29 10.92
N PRO A 161 -15.94 -7.79 10.26
CA PRO A 161 -17.32 -8.21 10.48
C PRO A 161 -17.56 -9.68 10.12
N ALA A 162 -18.03 -10.48 11.07
CA ALA A 162 -18.27 -11.91 10.85
C ALA A 162 -19.45 -12.14 9.89
N GLU A 163 -20.45 -11.27 9.95
CA GLU A 163 -21.64 -11.19 9.10
C GLU A 163 -21.31 -11.01 7.61
N GLU A 164 -20.15 -10.43 7.28
CA GLU A 164 -19.64 -10.28 5.90
C GLU A 164 -18.73 -11.45 5.48
N GLY A 165 -18.62 -12.49 6.30
CA GLY A 165 -17.83 -13.69 5.98
C GLY A 165 -16.35 -13.56 6.31
N TYR A 166 -16.00 -12.89 7.40
CA TYR A 166 -14.65 -12.90 7.98
C TYR A 166 -14.58 -13.73 9.25
N ARG A 167 -13.39 -14.29 9.54
CA ARG A 167 -13.11 -15.08 10.73
C ARG A 167 -11.74 -14.74 11.30
N PHE A 168 -11.55 -14.95 12.60
CA PHE A 168 -10.23 -14.83 13.21
C PHE A 168 -9.37 -16.07 12.93
N CYS A 169 -8.13 -15.87 12.50
CA CYS A 169 -7.12 -16.92 12.41
C CYS A 169 -6.19 -16.84 13.63
N ALA A 170 -6.29 -17.81 14.53
CA ALA A 170 -5.48 -17.86 15.75
C ALA A 170 -3.97 -18.05 15.49
N LEU A 171 -3.59 -18.74 14.40
CA LEU A 171 -2.18 -18.94 14.07
C LEU A 171 -1.53 -17.66 13.54
N CYS A 172 -2.23 -16.91 12.68
CA CYS A 172 -1.74 -15.65 12.15
C CYS A 172 -2.03 -14.43 13.04
N GLN A 173 -2.85 -14.58 14.09
CA GLN A 173 -3.33 -13.50 14.95
C GLN A 173 -3.91 -12.33 14.13
N ARG A 174 -4.83 -12.64 13.20
CA ARG A 174 -5.49 -11.64 12.35
C ARG A 174 -6.84 -12.16 11.83
N TYR A 175 -7.72 -11.24 11.46
CA TYR A 175 -8.95 -11.59 10.74
C TYR A 175 -8.67 -11.82 9.25
N VAL A 176 -9.32 -12.85 8.71
CA VAL A 176 -9.19 -13.30 7.32
C VAL A 176 -10.56 -13.63 6.74
N SER A 177 -10.70 -13.58 5.42
CA SER A 177 -11.89 -14.06 4.72
C SER A 177 -12.14 -15.53 5.04
N LEU A 178 -13.39 -15.93 5.15
CA LEU A 178 -13.81 -17.31 5.46
C LEU A 178 -13.12 -18.35 4.55
N ASN A 179 -12.97 -18.02 3.27
CA ASN A 179 -12.37 -18.88 2.24
C ASN A 179 -10.84 -18.78 2.15
N ASN A 180 -10.20 -17.85 2.87
CA ASN A 180 -8.75 -17.76 2.96
C ASN A 180 -8.24 -18.78 3.98
N GLN A 181 -7.83 -19.95 3.49
CA GLN A 181 -7.34 -21.04 4.34
C GLN A 181 -5.89 -20.78 4.76
N HIS A 182 -5.58 -21.09 6.02
CA HIS A 182 -4.20 -21.03 6.51
C HIS A 182 -3.38 -22.11 5.82
N CYS A 183 -2.22 -21.75 5.29
CA CYS A 183 -1.28 -22.73 4.77
C CYS A 183 -0.29 -23.10 5.87
N GLU A 184 -0.34 -24.35 6.35
CA GLU A 184 0.58 -24.86 7.36
C GLU A 184 2.05 -24.82 6.90
N ILE A 185 2.31 -25.02 5.59
CA ILE A 185 3.67 -25.03 5.03
C ILE A 185 4.27 -23.62 4.99
N CYS A 186 3.48 -22.62 4.58
CA CYS A 186 3.91 -21.22 4.58
C CYS A 186 3.75 -20.55 5.95
N ASN A 187 3.08 -21.21 6.89
CA ASN A 187 2.60 -20.68 8.15
C ASN A 187 1.89 -19.31 7.99
N SER A 188 0.98 -19.21 7.00
CA SER A 188 0.30 -17.95 6.69
C SER A 188 -1.02 -18.16 5.94
N CYS A 189 -1.99 -17.28 6.21
CA CYS A 189 -3.18 -17.09 5.37
C CYS A 189 -2.81 -16.21 4.17
N THR A 190 -2.43 -16.84 3.06
CA THR A 190 -1.72 -16.20 1.93
C THR A 190 -2.62 -15.71 0.82
N SER A 191 -3.90 -16.10 0.78
CA SER A 191 -4.81 -15.63 -0.25
C SER A 191 -4.99 -14.12 -0.12
N LYS A 192 -4.91 -13.43 -1.26
CA LYS A 192 -5.10 -11.97 -1.34
C LYS A 192 -6.43 -11.58 -1.96
N ASP A 193 -7.08 -12.52 -2.65
CA ASP A 193 -8.32 -12.31 -3.39
C ASP A 193 -9.47 -13.13 -2.80
N GLY A 194 -9.45 -13.38 -1.48
CA GLY A 194 -10.55 -14.01 -0.74
C GLY A 194 -10.94 -15.42 -1.19
N ARG A 195 -10.16 -16.07 -2.05
CA ARG A 195 -10.38 -17.43 -2.55
C ARG A 195 -9.37 -18.39 -1.93
N GLN A 196 -9.64 -19.68 -1.99
CA GLN A 196 -8.64 -20.66 -1.61
C GLN A 196 -7.44 -20.61 -2.57
N TRP A 197 -6.24 -20.52 -2.01
CA TRP A 197 -4.96 -20.68 -2.72
C TRP A 197 -4.36 -22.03 -2.35
N ILE A 198 -3.53 -22.57 -3.25
CA ILE A 198 -2.84 -23.85 -3.06
C ILE A 198 -1.34 -23.62 -2.89
N HIS A 199 -0.69 -24.42 -2.04
CA HIS A 199 0.76 -24.37 -1.88
C HIS A 199 1.46 -25.09 -3.04
N CYS A 200 2.42 -24.43 -3.69
CA CYS A 200 3.32 -25.07 -4.63
C CYS A 200 4.63 -25.46 -3.93
N ASN A 201 4.87 -26.76 -3.79
CA ASN A 201 6.07 -27.29 -3.13
C ASN A 201 7.39 -26.99 -3.88
N LEU A 202 7.33 -26.73 -5.19
CA LEU A 202 8.51 -26.40 -5.99
C LEU A 202 8.86 -24.91 -5.84
N CYS A 203 7.86 -24.03 -5.95
CA CYS A 203 8.04 -22.58 -5.77
C CYS A 203 8.13 -22.14 -4.30
N LYS A 204 7.85 -23.04 -3.34
CA LYS A 204 7.79 -22.76 -1.89
C LYS A 204 6.90 -21.58 -1.53
N LYS A 205 5.78 -21.43 -2.24
CA LYS A 205 4.80 -20.37 -2.01
C LYS A 205 3.39 -20.81 -2.39
N CYS A 206 2.42 -20.15 -1.79
CA CYS A 206 1.03 -20.31 -2.19
C CYS A 206 0.73 -19.50 -3.45
N VAL A 207 -0.11 -20.06 -4.31
CA VAL A 207 -0.55 -19.48 -5.58
C VAL A 207 -2.05 -19.67 -5.75
N LYS A 208 -2.65 -18.91 -6.66
CA LYS A 208 -4.07 -19.07 -7.02
C LYS A 208 -4.32 -20.51 -7.46
N SER A 209 -5.45 -21.09 -7.05
CA SER A 209 -5.82 -22.48 -7.41
C SER A 209 -5.91 -22.73 -8.92
N SER A 210 -6.07 -21.68 -9.73
CA SER A 210 -6.09 -21.77 -11.20
C SER A 210 -4.70 -21.74 -11.83
N TRP A 211 -3.61 -21.65 -11.04
CA TRP A 211 -2.24 -21.63 -11.54
C TRP A 211 -1.62 -23.02 -11.44
N ILE A 212 -0.75 -23.35 -12.39
CA ILE A 212 0.01 -24.60 -12.45
C ILE A 212 1.51 -24.30 -12.41
N HIS A 213 2.31 -25.19 -11.82
CA HIS A 213 3.78 -25.09 -11.91
C HIS A 213 4.22 -25.55 -13.30
N CYS A 214 4.83 -24.66 -14.06
CA CYS A 214 5.43 -25.01 -15.34
C CYS A 214 6.84 -25.55 -15.11
N SER A 215 7.11 -26.78 -15.56
CA SER A 215 8.44 -27.39 -15.50
C SER A 215 9.47 -26.68 -16.39
N ILE A 216 9.05 -26.17 -17.55
CA ILE A 216 9.92 -25.45 -18.49
C ILE A 216 10.35 -24.10 -17.92
N CYS A 217 9.38 -23.33 -17.38
CA CYS A 217 9.67 -21.98 -16.89
C CYS A 217 10.10 -21.94 -15.42
N ASP A 218 10.04 -23.07 -14.73
CA ASP A 218 10.26 -23.24 -13.30
C ASP A 218 9.58 -22.15 -12.44
N HIS A 219 8.29 -21.92 -12.70
CA HIS A 219 7.43 -21.10 -11.85
C HIS A 219 5.96 -21.43 -12.06
N CYS A 220 5.14 -21.09 -11.06
CA CYS A 220 3.70 -21.13 -11.19
C CYS A 220 3.19 -20.01 -12.11
N ALA A 221 2.33 -20.37 -13.05
CA ALA A 221 1.69 -19.46 -14.01
C ALA A 221 0.27 -19.96 -14.38
N LEU A 222 -0.46 -19.18 -15.18
CA LEU A 222 -1.71 -19.65 -15.77
C LEU A 222 -1.46 -20.82 -16.75
N PRO A 223 -2.40 -21.76 -16.92
CA PRO A 223 -2.23 -22.88 -17.84
C PRO A 223 -1.86 -22.46 -19.27
N SER A 224 -2.45 -21.37 -19.77
CA SER A 224 -2.22 -20.83 -21.11
C SER A 224 -1.08 -19.80 -21.19
N HIS A 225 -0.09 -19.84 -20.30
CA HIS A 225 1.05 -18.92 -20.34
C HIS A 225 2.02 -19.27 -21.49
N SER A 226 2.74 -18.25 -21.98
CA SER A 226 3.80 -18.45 -22.98
C SER A 226 5.12 -18.77 -22.30
N CYS A 227 5.69 -19.93 -22.59
CA CYS A 227 7.03 -20.33 -22.13
C CYS A 227 8.18 -19.62 -22.87
N LYS A 228 7.88 -18.77 -23.86
CA LYS A 228 8.86 -18.13 -24.75
C LYS A 228 9.95 -17.31 -24.03
N ASN A 229 9.69 -16.89 -22.79
CA ASN A 229 10.66 -16.15 -21.97
C ASN A 229 11.59 -17.03 -21.13
N ALA A 230 11.50 -18.37 -21.23
CA ALA A 230 12.46 -19.28 -20.60
C ALA A 230 13.85 -19.20 -21.28
N ASP A 231 13.92 -18.71 -22.52
CA ASP A 231 15.16 -18.53 -23.30
C ASP A 231 15.76 -17.11 -23.23
N VAL A 232 15.05 -16.16 -22.62
CA VAL A 232 15.55 -14.79 -22.48
C VAL A 232 16.42 -14.74 -21.24
N GLY A 233 17.74 -14.73 -21.44
CA GLY A 233 18.72 -14.59 -20.38
C GLY A 233 18.45 -13.40 -19.47
N CYS A 234 19.03 -13.42 -18.28
CA CYS A 234 18.92 -12.39 -17.26
C CYS A 234 18.94 -10.98 -17.85
N PHE A 235 17.87 -10.20 -17.67
CA PHE A 235 17.77 -8.83 -18.20
C PHE A 235 18.83 -7.84 -17.66
N ILE A 236 19.66 -8.25 -16.68
CA ILE A 236 20.75 -7.43 -16.13
C ILE A 236 22.10 -7.76 -16.76
N CYS A 237 22.41 -9.04 -16.96
CA CYS A 237 23.73 -9.49 -17.42
C CYS A 237 23.71 -10.38 -18.67
N GLY A 238 22.54 -10.71 -19.20
CA GLY A 238 22.34 -11.57 -20.36
C GLY A 238 22.54 -13.07 -20.11
N ALA A 239 23.01 -13.48 -18.93
CA ALA A 239 23.30 -14.87 -18.63
C ALA A 239 22.01 -15.72 -18.51
N ARG A 240 22.03 -16.94 -19.05
CA ARG A 240 20.83 -17.81 -19.17
C ARG A 240 20.60 -18.73 -17.97
N ASP A 241 21.57 -18.80 -17.07
CA ASP A 241 21.57 -19.66 -15.89
C ASP A 241 20.77 -19.10 -14.70
N HIS A 242 20.33 -17.85 -14.78
CA HIS A 242 19.53 -17.23 -13.72
C HIS A 242 18.56 -16.15 -14.23
N LYS A 243 17.49 -15.91 -13.45
CA LYS A 243 16.56 -14.79 -13.68
C LYS A 243 17.07 -13.51 -13.02
N ARG A 244 16.55 -12.35 -13.45
CA ARG A 244 16.89 -11.02 -12.88
C ARG A 244 16.91 -10.99 -11.35
N SER A 245 15.95 -11.63 -10.69
CA SER A 245 15.80 -11.64 -9.23
C SER A 245 16.95 -12.34 -8.49
N ALA A 246 17.67 -13.25 -9.15
CA ALA A 246 18.81 -13.99 -8.62
C ALA A 246 20.14 -13.53 -9.24
N CYS A 247 20.15 -12.40 -9.94
CA CYS A 247 21.35 -11.93 -10.63
C CYS A 247 22.37 -11.36 -9.64
N PRO A 248 23.62 -11.87 -9.62
CA PRO A 248 24.67 -11.35 -8.74
C PRO A 248 24.98 -9.87 -9.02
N ASN A 249 24.73 -9.40 -10.25
CA ASN A 249 24.90 -8.00 -10.64
C ASN A 249 23.72 -7.08 -10.20
N MET A 250 22.71 -7.59 -9.50
CA MET A 250 21.61 -6.77 -8.93
C MET A 250 22.11 -5.75 -7.91
N LEU A 251 23.20 -6.05 -7.20
CA LEU A 251 23.76 -5.17 -6.18
C LEU A 251 24.58 -3.99 -6.77
N GLY A 252 25.05 -4.10 -8.02
CA GLY A 252 25.93 -3.11 -8.65
C GLY A 252 25.23 -1.84 -9.16
N LYS A 253 23.94 -1.90 -9.53
CA LYS A 253 23.23 -0.76 -10.17
C LYS A 253 22.44 0.15 -9.22
N LYS A 254 22.38 -0.15 -7.91
CA LYS A 254 21.71 0.74 -6.93
C LYS A 254 22.45 2.06 -6.69
N ARG A 255 23.75 2.16 -7.02
CA ARG A 255 24.56 3.37 -6.79
C ARG A 255 24.55 4.40 -7.93
N GLU A 256 24.33 4.01 -9.18
CA GLU A 256 24.43 4.95 -10.31
C GLU A 256 23.14 5.75 -10.57
N LYS A 257 21.95 5.21 -10.27
CA LYS A 257 20.68 5.93 -10.51
C LYS A 257 20.42 7.08 -9.52
N ILE A 258 21.04 7.08 -8.34
CA ILE A 258 20.90 8.15 -7.35
C ILE A 258 21.73 9.38 -7.76
N HIS A 259 22.86 9.19 -8.43
CA HIS A 259 23.75 10.29 -8.81
C HIS A 259 23.22 11.12 -9.99
N HIS A 260 22.54 10.48 -10.95
CA HIS A 260 22.07 11.19 -12.15
C HIS A 260 20.79 12.02 -11.92
N ILE A 261 19.95 11.64 -10.95
CA ILE A 261 18.74 12.40 -10.58
C ILE A 261 19.10 13.59 -9.67
N ALA A 262 20.14 13.46 -8.83
CA ALA A 262 20.60 14.54 -7.97
C ALA A 262 21.19 15.73 -8.75
N GLN A 263 21.83 15.49 -9.90
CA GLN A 263 22.40 16.56 -10.73
C GLN A 263 21.36 17.29 -11.60
N THR A 264 20.29 16.62 -12.04
CA THR A 264 19.24 17.27 -12.85
C THR A 264 18.30 18.14 -12.01
N VAL A 265 18.15 17.84 -10.70
CA VAL A 265 17.27 18.62 -9.81
C VAL A 265 17.96 19.87 -9.23
N MET A 266 19.30 19.89 -9.16
CA MET A 266 20.06 21.06 -8.66
C MET A 266 20.26 22.19 -9.68
N LEU A 267 19.95 21.97 -10.97
CA LEU A 267 20.07 22.99 -12.03
C LEU A 267 18.77 23.76 -12.32
N ILE A 268 17.65 23.37 -11.71
CA ILE A 268 16.34 24.04 -11.90
C ILE A 268 16.03 25.03 -10.76
N LEU A 269 16.82 25.05 -9.68
CA LEU A 269 16.63 25.95 -8.52
C LEU A 269 17.64 27.11 -8.45
N ALA A 270 18.25 27.50 -9.57
CA ALA A 270 19.12 28.67 -9.66
C ALA A 270 18.56 29.78 -10.58
N SER A 271 17.25 29.79 -10.86
CA SER A 271 16.63 30.85 -11.68
C SER A 271 15.18 31.21 -11.29
N VAL A 272 14.76 30.91 -10.05
CA VAL A 272 13.57 31.51 -9.42
C VAL A 272 13.86 31.74 -7.94
#